data_AF-A0A953R4C3-F1
#
_entry.id   AF-A0A953R4C3-F1
#
_cell.length_a   1.000
_cell.length_b   1.000
_cell.length_c   1.000
_cell.angle_alpha   90.00
_cell.angle_beta   90.00
_cell.angle_gamma   90.00
#
_symmetry.space_group_name_H-M   'P 1'
#
loop_
_entity.id
_entity.type
_entity.pdbx_description
1 polymer ?
#
loop_
_entity_poly.entity_id
_entity_poly.type
_entity_poly.pdbx_seq_one_letter_code
_entity_poly.pdbx_strand_id
1 'polypeptide(L)'
;MRTHKKAIKIENPVAGCGFTTGNRARRFVAKGRAQWVEPGVSIRFVSSDRRHQAAEQSVAATRRGYDLAACTGMARITELANLPMVAPAVLLGLGRRKGASRHTFLAVQGF
;
A
#
# COMPACT_ATOMS: atom_id res chain seq x y z
N MET A 1 -10.51 -2.95 36.84
CA MET A 1 -11.31 -1.82 36.33
C MET A 1 -10.43 -0.95 35.43
N ARG A 2 -10.55 -1.04 34.10
CA ARG A 2 -9.68 -0.33 33.14
C ARG A 2 -10.25 1.08 32.95
N THR A 3 -9.63 2.09 33.54
CA THR A 3 -10.04 3.49 33.39
C THR A 3 -9.94 3.91 31.93
N HIS A 4 -11.08 4.28 31.32
CA HIS A 4 -11.12 4.91 30.00
C HIS A 4 -10.45 6.28 30.11
N LYS A 5 -9.15 6.34 29.78
CA LYS A 5 -8.40 7.60 29.75
C LYS A 5 -8.98 8.46 28.62
N LYS A 6 -9.29 9.74 28.92
CA LYS A 6 -9.72 10.72 27.91
C LYS A 6 -8.71 10.73 26.75
N ALA A 7 -9.20 10.44 25.56
CA ALA A 7 -8.43 10.51 24.33
C ALA A 7 -8.33 11.97 23.89
N ILE A 8 -7.13 12.40 23.53
CA ILE A 8 -6.83 13.73 22.99
C ILE A 8 -6.82 13.62 21.48
N LYS A 9 -7.52 14.52 20.79
CA LYS A 9 -7.55 14.58 19.34
C LYS A 9 -6.25 15.16 18.79
N ILE A 10 -5.75 14.59 17.69
CA ILE A 10 -4.65 15.13 16.91
C ILE A 10 -5.27 15.75 15.66
N GLU A 11 -5.07 17.05 15.45
CA GLU A 11 -5.69 17.74 14.31
C GLU A 11 -5.01 17.43 12.97
N ASN A 12 -3.69 17.27 12.98
CA ASN A 12 -2.87 16.92 11.81
C ASN A 12 -2.16 15.57 12.02
N PRO A 13 -2.90 14.46 11.99
CA PRO A 13 -2.27 13.15 12.06
C PRO A 13 -1.49 12.87 10.76
N VAL A 14 -0.26 12.37 10.91
CA VAL A 14 0.59 12.00 9.78
C VAL A 14 0.06 10.76 9.05
N ALA A 15 -0.44 9.77 9.79
CA ALA A 15 -1.16 8.62 9.27
C ALA A 15 -2.06 7.99 10.35
N GLY A 16 -3.21 7.47 9.93
CA GLY A 16 -4.07 6.64 10.77
C GLY A 16 -4.76 7.39 11.92
N CYS A 17 -4.79 6.76 13.10
CA CYS A 17 -5.57 7.17 14.27
C CYS A 17 -5.21 8.59 14.75
N GLY A 18 -6.14 9.53 14.55
CA GLY A 18 -6.05 10.93 14.99
C GLY A 18 -6.27 11.13 16.50
N PHE A 19 -5.93 10.15 17.33
CA PHE A 19 -6.10 10.23 18.78
C PHE A 19 -4.87 9.74 19.54
N THR A 20 -4.63 10.34 20.69
CA THR A 20 -3.57 9.95 21.62
C THR A 20 -4.04 10.02 23.07
N THR A 21 -3.25 9.52 24.00
CA THR A 21 -3.57 9.62 25.43
C THR A 21 -3.08 10.96 26.01
N GLY A 22 -3.76 11.48 27.03
CA GLY A 22 -3.37 12.74 27.68
C GLY A 22 -1.91 12.80 28.17
N ASN A 23 -1.36 11.68 28.65
CA ASN A 23 0.05 11.62 29.06
C ASN A 23 1.01 11.73 27.87
N ARG A 24 0.65 11.12 26.74
CA ARG A 24 1.47 11.17 25.53
C ARG A 24 1.40 12.56 24.88
N ALA A 25 0.21 13.18 24.86
CA ALA A 25 0.03 14.55 24.42
C ALA A 25 0.90 15.53 25.22
N ARG A 26 0.86 15.48 26.56
CA ARG A 26 1.73 16.29 27.42
C ARG A 26 3.21 16.11 27.12
N ARG A 27 3.66 14.87 26.88
CA ARG A 27 5.07 14.60 26.50
C ARG A 27 5.45 15.17 25.14
N PHE A 28 4.53 15.23 24.18
CA PHE A 28 4.81 15.85 22.88
C PHE A 28 4.95 17.37 23.00
N VAL A 29 4.07 18.00 23.78
CA VAL A 29 4.11 19.45 24.02
C VAL A 29 5.36 19.83 24.84
N ALA A 30 5.67 19.10 25.90
CA ALA A 30 6.87 19.36 26.72
C ALA A 30 8.19 19.23 25.92
N LYS A 31 8.19 18.45 24.83
CA LYS A 31 9.35 18.30 23.93
C LYS A 31 9.36 19.29 22.77
N GLY A 32 8.40 20.23 22.71
CA GLY A 32 8.27 21.19 21.62
C GLY A 32 7.85 20.59 20.28
N ARG A 33 7.33 19.35 20.26
CA ARG A 33 6.95 18.65 19.01
C ARG A 33 5.53 18.94 18.57
N ALA A 34 4.68 19.32 19.53
CA ALA A 34 3.29 19.62 19.31
C ALA A 34 2.90 20.83 20.14
N GLN A 35 1.83 21.50 19.75
CA GLN A 35 1.20 22.59 20.47
C GLN A 35 -0.21 22.17 20.87
N TRP A 36 -0.68 22.66 22.02
CA TRP A 36 -2.09 22.57 22.37
C TRP A 36 -2.86 23.51 21.46
N VAL A 37 -3.91 23.00 20.82
CA VAL A 37 -4.90 23.85 20.14
C VAL A 37 -6.01 24.18 21.12
N GLU A 38 -6.49 23.15 21.81
CA GLU A 38 -7.33 23.28 23.00
C GLU A 38 -6.74 22.45 24.14
N PRO A 39 -6.30 23.08 25.26
CA PRO A 39 -5.65 22.39 26.36
C PRO A 39 -6.48 21.22 26.89
N GLY A 40 -5.93 20.01 26.82
CA GLY A 40 -6.62 18.81 27.31
C GLY A 40 -7.70 18.24 26.39
N VAL A 41 -7.90 18.81 25.19
CA VAL A 41 -8.85 18.32 24.18
C VAL A 41 -8.14 17.96 22.88
N SER A 42 -7.33 18.87 22.33
CA SER A 42 -6.64 18.66 21.05
C SER A 42 -5.21 19.19 21.00
N ILE A 43 -4.38 18.48 20.24
CA ILE A 43 -3.01 18.90 19.91
C ILE A 43 -2.80 18.95 18.41
N ARG A 44 -1.86 19.79 18.00
CA ARG A 44 -1.35 19.86 16.62
C ARG A 44 0.15 19.68 16.63
N PHE A 45 0.67 18.76 15.81
CA PHE A 45 2.11 18.61 15.62
C PHE A 45 2.67 19.80 14.84
N VAL A 46 3.88 20.20 15.20
CA VAL A 46 4.59 21.30 14.54
C VAL A 46 5.20 20.80 13.23
N SER A 47 4.81 21.39 12.11
CA SER A 47 5.24 20.98 10.76
C SER A 47 6.73 21.20 10.49
N SER A 48 7.38 22.10 11.23
CA SER A 48 8.83 22.32 11.14
C SER A 48 9.66 21.29 11.90
N ASP A 49 9.06 20.40 12.71
CA ASP A 49 9.81 19.32 13.37
C ASP A 49 10.25 18.28 12.33
N ARG A 50 11.57 18.10 12.19
CA ARG A 50 12.18 17.09 11.29
C ARG A 50 11.59 15.70 11.49
N ARG A 51 11.22 15.33 12.72
CA ARG A 51 10.63 14.00 12.99
C ARG A 51 9.21 13.86 12.45
N HIS A 52 8.44 14.95 12.44
CA HIS A 52 7.11 14.99 11.86
C HIS A 52 7.21 14.87 10.33
N GLN A 53 8.09 15.66 9.72
CA GLN A 53 8.38 15.59 8.28
C GLN A 53 8.88 14.22 7.83
N ALA A 54 9.80 13.61 8.58
CA ALA A 54 10.29 12.26 8.26
C ALA A 54 9.16 11.22 8.33
N ALA A 55 8.25 11.35 9.30
CA ALA A 55 7.09 10.49 9.38
C ALA A 55 6.14 10.71 8.19
N GLU A 56 5.88 11.95 7.79
CA GLU A 56 5.07 12.30 6.62
C GLU A 56 5.66 11.73 5.33
N GLN A 57 6.96 11.88 5.13
CA GLN A 57 7.66 11.33 3.96
C GLN A 57 7.59 9.81 3.91
N SER A 58 7.78 9.14 5.05
CA SER A 58 7.67 7.67 5.14
C SER A 58 6.27 7.20 4.74
N VAL A 59 5.23 7.83 5.29
CA VAL A 59 3.83 7.52 4.95
C VAL A 59 3.54 7.78 3.49
N ALA A 60 3.99 8.92 2.95
CA ALA A 60 3.81 9.26 1.55
C ALA A 60 4.50 8.24 0.62
N ALA A 61 5.72 7.82 0.96
CA ALA A 61 6.45 6.79 0.23
C ALA A 61 5.72 5.44 0.25
N THR A 62 5.22 5.02 1.41
CA THR A 62 4.42 3.78 1.54
C THR A 62 3.13 3.87 0.71
N ARG A 63 2.40 4.99 0.79
CA ARG A 63 1.17 5.21 0.01
C ARG A 63 1.46 5.15 -1.49
N ARG A 64 2.50 5.85 -1.95
CA ARG A 64 2.94 5.82 -3.34
C ARG A 64 3.28 4.39 -3.80
N GLY A 65 3.94 3.60 -2.95
CA GLY A 65 4.22 2.20 -3.22
C GLY A 65 2.96 1.37 -3.44
N TYR A 66 1.93 1.56 -2.61
CA TYR A 66 0.63 0.92 -2.79
C TYR A 66 -0.10 1.40 -4.05
N ASP A 67 -0.10 2.71 -4.32
CA ASP A 67 -0.74 3.27 -5.51
C ASP A 67 -0.10 2.71 -6.80
N LEU A 68 1.22 2.60 -6.83
CA LEU A 68 1.94 1.95 -7.93
C LEU A 68 1.58 0.48 -8.03
N ALA A 69 1.62 -0.28 -6.93
CA ALA A 69 1.26 -1.70 -6.92
C ALA A 69 -0.17 -1.96 -7.40
N ALA A 70 -1.12 -1.09 -7.02
CA ALA A 70 -2.51 -1.15 -7.46
C ALA A 70 -2.65 -0.85 -8.96
N CYS A 71 -1.92 0.13 -9.48
CA CYS A 71 -1.89 0.47 -10.90
C CYS A 71 -1.08 -0.53 -11.76
N THR A 72 -0.20 -1.33 -11.15
CA THR A 72 0.57 -2.39 -11.84
C THR A 72 -0.02 -3.80 -11.64
N GLY A 73 -1.10 -3.93 -10.87
CA GLY A 73 -1.61 -5.21 -10.37
C GLY A 73 -2.50 -6.00 -11.34
N MET A 74 -2.97 -5.41 -12.43
CA MET A 74 -3.56 -6.17 -13.54
C MET A 74 -2.94 -5.65 -14.83
N ALA A 75 -2.05 -6.44 -15.43
CA ALA A 75 -1.91 -6.37 -16.88
C ALA A 75 -3.35 -6.39 -17.41
N ARG A 76 -3.77 -5.33 -18.09
CA ARG A 76 -5.14 -5.31 -18.62
C ARG A 76 -5.30 -6.59 -19.43
N ILE A 77 -6.48 -7.22 -19.42
CA ILE A 77 -6.75 -8.40 -20.25
C ILE A 77 -6.35 -8.11 -21.72
N THR A 78 -6.40 -6.84 -22.13
CA THR A 78 -5.94 -6.33 -23.43
C THR A 78 -4.41 -6.32 -23.63
N GLU A 79 -3.62 -6.18 -22.57
CA GLU A 79 -2.15 -6.26 -22.60
C GLU A 79 -1.66 -7.71 -22.63
N LEU A 80 -2.42 -8.64 -22.05
CA LEU A 80 -2.21 -10.09 -22.20
C LEU A 80 -2.51 -10.60 -23.61
N ALA A 81 -3.31 -9.89 -24.41
CA ALA A 81 -3.64 -10.28 -25.78
C ALA A 81 -2.45 -10.17 -26.75
N ASN A 82 -1.44 -9.36 -26.43
CA ASN A 82 -0.25 -9.13 -27.27
C ASN A 82 1.01 -9.85 -26.78
N LEU A 83 0.94 -10.54 -25.65
CA LEU A 83 2.00 -11.48 -25.27
C LEU A 83 1.79 -12.76 -26.08
N PRO A 84 2.86 -13.41 -26.58
CA PRO A 84 2.75 -14.75 -27.16
C PRO A 84 2.47 -15.77 -26.05
N MET A 85 1.28 -15.69 -25.42
CA MET A 85 0.76 -16.71 -24.54
C MET A 85 0.31 -17.88 -25.39
N VAL A 86 0.97 -19.02 -25.22
CA VAL A 86 0.33 -20.31 -25.52
C VAL A 86 -0.99 -20.33 -24.74
N ALA A 87 -2.11 -20.46 -25.45
CA ALA A 87 -3.44 -20.47 -24.84
C ALA A 87 -3.45 -21.42 -23.62
N PRO A 88 -3.92 -20.98 -22.43
CA PRO A 88 -3.83 -21.77 -21.20
C PRO A 88 -4.42 -23.19 -21.32
N ALA A 89 -5.43 -23.37 -22.18
CA ALA A 89 -6.02 -24.68 -22.47
C ALA A 89 -5.04 -25.67 -23.15
N VAL A 90 -4.10 -25.16 -23.94
CA VAL A 90 -3.04 -25.96 -24.59
C VAL A 90 -1.92 -26.29 -23.61
N LEU A 91 -1.58 -25.38 -22.71
CA LEU A 91 -0.57 -25.60 -21.67
C LEU A 91 -1.05 -26.58 -20.58
N LEU A 92 -2.34 -26.55 -20.22
CA LEU A 92 -2.93 -27.40 -19.18
C LEU A 92 -3.47 -28.74 -19.68
N GLY A 93 -3.20 -29.12 -20.94
CA GLY A 93 -3.61 -30.41 -21.50
C GLY A 93 -5.12 -30.64 -21.57
N LEU A 94 -5.94 -29.60 -21.38
CA LEU A 94 -7.39 -29.64 -21.44
C LEU A 94 -7.84 -29.48 -22.89
N GLY A 95 -7.61 -30.55 -23.64
CA GLY A 95 -8.01 -30.68 -25.03
C GLY A 95 -7.50 -32.00 -25.55
N ARG A 96 -8.34 -33.03 -25.54
CA ARG A 96 -8.07 -34.34 -26.15
C ARG A 96 -7.67 -34.13 -27.62
N ARG A 97 -6.37 -34.01 -27.91
CA ARG A 97 -5.87 -34.23 -29.27
C ARG A 97 -5.57 -35.71 -29.41
N LYS A 98 -6.52 -36.39 -30.06
CA LYS A 98 -6.41 -37.75 -30.56
C LYS A 98 -5.18 -37.82 -31.48
N GLY A 99 -4.11 -38.44 -31.01
CA GLY A 99 -2.96 -38.88 -31.82
C GLY A 99 -1.89 -37.83 -32.12
N ALA A 100 -0.76 -37.89 -31.43
CA ALA A 100 0.50 -37.34 -31.91
C ALA A 100 1.00 -38.21 -33.07
N SER A 101 0.80 -37.75 -34.31
CA SER A 101 1.40 -38.35 -35.50
C SER A 101 2.75 -37.70 -35.81
N ARG A 102 3.69 -38.50 -36.34
CA ARG A 102 5.10 -38.19 -36.65
C ARG A 102 5.30 -36.90 -37.46
N HIS A 103 4.27 -36.41 -38.15
CA HIS A 103 4.34 -35.18 -38.95
C HIS A 103 4.21 -33.88 -38.15
N THR A 104 3.81 -33.92 -36.87
CA THR A 104 3.62 -32.70 -36.06
C THR A 104 4.95 -32.02 -35.69
N PHE A 105 6.06 -32.77 -35.66
CA PHE A 105 7.37 -32.23 -35.27
C PHE A 105 8.15 -31.54 -36.39
N LEU A 106 7.69 -31.61 -37.65
CA LEU A 106 8.37 -30.95 -38.77
C LEU A 106 8.00 -29.46 -38.92
N ALA A 107 6.97 -28.97 -38.22
CA ALA A 107 6.52 -27.58 -38.30
C ALA A 107 7.27 -26.60 -37.38
N VAL A 108 8.29 -27.07 -36.65
CA VAL A 108 9.08 -26.28 -35.66
C VAL A 108 10.52 -26.01 -36.14
N GLN A 109 10.78 -26.11 -37.45
CA GLN A 109 11.97 -25.49 -38.06
C GLN A 109 11.55 -24.71 -39.31
N GLY A 110 11.50 -23.39 -39.18
CA GLY A 110 11.31 -22.50 -40.33
C GLY A 110 10.70 -21.14 -40.00
N PHE A 111 11.40 -20.30 -39.25
CA PHE A 111 11.87 -18.96 -39.64
C PHE A 111 12.74 -18.35 -38.53
#